data_AF-C6PVQ1-F1
#
_entry.id   AF-C6PVQ1-F1
#
_cell.length_a   1.000
_cell.length_b   1.000
_cell.length_c   1.000
_cell.angle_alpha   90.00
_cell.angle_beta   90.00
_cell.angle_gamma   90.00
#
_symmetry.space_group_name_H-M   'P 1'
#
loop_
_entity.id
_entity.type
_entity.pdbx_description
1 polymer ?
#
loop_
_entity_poly.entity_id
_entity_poly.type
_entity_poly.pdbx_seq_one_letter_code
_entity_poly.pdbx_strand_id
1 'polypeptide(L)'
;MGLNFRKTIKIGKDIVINFNKSGGISISKDSKCSKFKTNKNNISNKEIIKYKKNTIKHTIRRSEGKNNKFNENVITARKGHILLTISICISLFLGFVNPIFLIFTIIPILYMFISKRGRQRMYISASVHNLQALKMDKAEKYLKKAKRILDNELIFELEEDINNIKNKNSNRGKSLIIEYKDILFNKQVERNCKAREFEAQGDINSAIDLYELNIKEGFTEIVPYERLMELYEKQQKYDDEIRIINKSIEVFKNVWKDKIDKKSEMEMFTSRLEKIKVLKEKLY
;
A
#
# COMPACT_ATOMS: atom_id res chain seq x y z
N MET A 1 -33.87 21.21 -6.68
CA MET A 1 -33.56 22.16 -7.77
C MET A 1 -32.70 21.46 -8.81
N GLY A 2 -33.27 21.16 -9.98
CA GLY A 2 -32.59 20.42 -11.05
C GLY A 2 -31.51 21.28 -11.72
N LEU A 3 -30.33 20.70 -11.93
CA LEU A 3 -29.27 21.32 -12.71
C LEU A 3 -29.71 21.33 -14.19
N ASN A 4 -30.10 22.51 -14.69
CA ASN A 4 -30.50 22.70 -16.08
C ASN A 4 -29.25 22.70 -16.99
N PHE A 5 -28.94 21.55 -17.59
CA PHE A 5 -27.84 21.39 -18.54
C PHE A 5 -28.14 22.07 -19.89
N ARG A 6 -27.10 22.67 -20.50
CA ARG A 6 -27.23 23.42 -21.76
C ARG A 6 -27.06 22.53 -22.98
N LYS A 7 -26.24 21.48 -22.87
CA LYS A 7 -25.94 20.54 -23.94
C LYS A 7 -25.37 19.25 -23.35
N THR A 8 -25.78 18.12 -23.92
CA THR A 8 -25.32 16.79 -23.53
C THR A 8 -24.76 16.10 -24.77
N ILE A 9 -23.56 15.50 -24.65
CA ILE A 9 -22.87 14.79 -25.73
C ILE A 9 -22.61 13.35 -25.28
N LYS A 10 -23.08 12.37 -26.05
CA LYS A 10 -22.78 10.95 -25.83
C LYS A 10 -21.45 10.61 -26.49
N ILE A 11 -20.53 10.01 -25.72
CA ILE A 11 -19.24 9.54 -26.20
C ILE A 11 -19.15 8.06 -25.91
N GLY A 12 -19.62 7.23 -26.83
CA GLY A 12 -19.67 5.77 -26.67
C GLY A 12 -20.93 5.26 -25.98
N LYS A 13 -20.95 3.94 -25.71
CA LYS A 13 -22.16 3.19 -25.33
C LYS A 13 -22.73 3.63 -23.97
N ASP A 14 -21.87 4.01 -23.03
CA ASP A 14 -22.28 4.27 -21.64
C ASP A 14 -21.76 5.59 -21.03
N ILE A 15 -21.07 6.45 -21.80
CA ILE A 15 -20.48 7.69 -21.26
C ILE A 15 -21.19 8.90 -21.84
N VAL A 16 -21.66 9.76 -20.93
CA VAL A 16 -22.37 11.00 -21.26
C VAL A 16 -21.62 12.17 -20.63
N ILE A 17 -21.27 13.16 -21.47
CA ILE A 17 -20.67 14.42 -21.02
C ILE A 17 -21.75 15.50 -21.00
N ASN A 18 -21.94 16.10 -19.84
CA ASN A 18 -22.92 17.16 -19.61
C ASN A 18 -22.22 18.50 -19.41
N PHE A 19 -22.64 19.50 -20.19
CA PHE A 19 -22.13 20.87 -20.10
C PHE A 19 -23.14 21.75 -19.37
N ASN A 20 -22.72 22.31 -18.23
CA ASN A 20 -23.51 23.26 -17.46
C ASN A 20 -23.43 24.66 -18.08
N LYS A 21 -24.47 25.47 -17.85
CA LYS A 21 -24.56 26.89 -18.28
C LYS A 21 -23.44 27.76 -17.71
N SER A 22 -22.86 27.41 -16.56
CA SER A 22 -21.72 28.11 -15.94
C SER A 22 -20.34 27.63 -16.40
N GLY A 23 -20.26 26.80 -17.44
CA GLY A 23 -18.98 26.30 -17.99
C GLY A 23 -18.42 25.05 -17.29
N GLY A 24 -19.12 24.51 -16.29
CA GLY A 24 -18.75 23.25 -15.65
C GLY A 24 -19.00 22.03 -16.53
N ILE A 25 -18.06 21.07 -16.51
CA ILE A 25 -18.16 19.80 -17.24
C ILE A 25 -18.36 18.67 -16.21
N SER A 26 -19.37 17.82 -16.43
CA SER A 26 -19.57 16.60 -15.65
C SER A 26 -19.71 15.36 -16.54
N ILE A 27 -19.19 14.23 -16.06
CA ILE A 27 -19.20 12.95 -16.76
C ILE A 27 -20.08 11.99 -15.95
N SER A 28 -21.09 11.40 -16.59
CA SER A 28 -21.99 10.42 -15.98
C SER A 28 -22.00 9.12 -16.79
N LYS A 29 -22.09 7.98 -16.09
CA LYS A 29 -22.26 6.65 -16.68
C LYS A 29 -23.73 6.26 -16.59
N ASP A 30 -24.38 5.93 -17.71
CA ASP A 30 -25.80 5.53 -17.72
C ASP A 30 -25.97 4.20 -16.98
N SER A 31 -26.55 4.24 -15.78
CA SER A 31 -26.53 3.12 -14.84
C SER A 31 -27.80 2.28 -14.92
N LYS A 32 -27.86 1.32 -15.86
CA LYS A 32 -28.93 0.30 -15.85
C LYS A 32 -28.76 -0.79 -14.79
N CYS A 33 -27.59 -0.90 -14.12
CA CYS A 33 -27.36 -1.90 -13.06
C CYS A 33 -27.20 -1.33 -11.63
N SER A 34 -27.54 -0.07 -11.36
CA SER A 34 -27.39 0.52 -10.01
C SER A 34 -28.57 0.29 -9.07
N LYS A 35 -29.45 -0.68 -9.33
CA LYS A 35 -30.48 -1.09 -8.36
C LYS A 35 -29.97 -2.23 -7.47
N PHE A 36 -28.92 -1.94 -6.71
CA PHE A 36 -28.70 -2.63 -5.44
C PHE A 36 -29.34 -1.75 -4.36
N LYS A 37 -30.25 -2.32 -3.57
CA LYS A 37 -30.76 -1.68 -2.34
C LYS A 37 -29.56 -1.43 -1.42
N THR A 38 -28.97 -0.25 -1.51
CA THR A 38 -28.00 0.22 -0.52
C THR A 38 -28.78 0.67 0.70
N ASN A 39 -28.66 -0.11 1.77
CA ASN A 39 -28.98 0.37 3.11
C ASN A 39 -28.16 1.65 3.36
N LYS A 40 -28.81 2.67 3.94
CA LYS A 40 -28.23 3.98 4.28
C LYS A 40 -26.86 3.81 4.95
N ASN A 41 -25.75 4.07 4.26
CA ASN A 41 -24.44 4.39 4.86
C ASN A 41 -23.33 4.86 3.89
N ASN A 42 -23.65 5.22 2.63
CA ASN A 42 -22.62 5.61 1.64
C ASN A 42 -22.31 7.12 1.56
N ILE A 43 -22.78 7.94 2.51
CA ILE A 43 -22.36 9.36 2.61
C ILE A 43 -20.94 9.47 3.19
N SER A 44 -20.46 8.46 3.92
CA SER A 44 -19.13 8.49 4.55
C SER A 44 -17.97 8.35 3.55
N ASN A 45 -18.09 7.57 2.47
CA ASN A 45 -16.92 7.24 1.64
C ASN A 45 -16.39 8.43 0.80
N LYS A 46 -17.27 9.30 0.30
CA LYS A 46 -16.84 10.48 -0.49
C LYS A 46 -16.21 11.56 0.40
N GLU A 47 -16.72 11.71 1.63
CA GLU A 47 -16.15 12.59 2.64
C GLU A 47 -14.85 12.05 3.21
N ILE A 48 -14.73 10.73 3.46
CA ILE A 48 -13.49 10.07 3.89
C ILE A 48 -12.38 10.25 2.84
N ILE A 49 -12.69 10.13 1.55
CA ILE A 49 -11.70 10.36 0.47
C ILE A 49 -11.25 11.82 0.44
N LYS A 50 -12.18 12.78 0.60
CA LYS A 50 -11.87 14.21 0.63
C LYS A 50 -11.05 14.57 1.89
N TYR A 51 -11.39 14.00 3.04
CA TYR A 51 -10.67 14.19 4.29
C TYR A 51 -9.25 13.63 4.19
N LYS A 52 -9.07 12.38 3.72
CA LYS A 52 -7.76 11.75 3.49
C LYS A 52 -6.89 12.58 2.54
N LYS A 53 -7.44 13.12 1.46
CA LYS A 53 -6.68 13.94 0.49
C LYS A 53 -6.16 15.24 1.12
N ASN A 54 -6.94 15.85 2.01
CA ASN A 54 -6.53 17.05 2.75
C ASN A 54 -5.51 16.73 3.85
N THR A 55 -5.65 15.61 4.57
CA THR A 55 -4.66 15.17 5.57
C THR A 55 -3.32 14.88 4.91
N ILE A 56 -3.31 14.22 3.74
CA ILE A 56 -2.08 13.95 2.97
C ILE A 56 -1.39 15.26 2.57
N LYS A 57 -2.16 16.24 2.07
CA LYS A 57 -1.60 17.55 1.65
C LYS A 57 -1.01 18.34 2.83
N HIS A 58 -1.64 18.29 4.00
CA HIS A 58 -1.14 18.94 5.21
C HIS A 58 0.12 18.25 5.77
N THR A 59 0.17 16.92 5.68
CA THR A 59 1.32 16.12 6.12
C THR A 59 2.53 16.35 5.21
N ILE A 60 2.33 16.50 3.90
CA ILE A 60 3.38 16.82 2.93
C ILE A 60 4.00 18.20 3.24
N ARG A 61 3.18 19.25 3.42
CA ARG A 61 3.65 20.60 3.78
C ARG A 61 4.41 20.66 5.11
N ARG A 62 3.99 19.89 6.12
CA ARG A 62 4.68 19.83 7.42
C ARG A 62 6.00 19.04 7.33
N SER A 63 6.10 18.07 6.42
CA SER A 63 7.34 17.34 6.14
C SER A 63 8.37 18.17 5.36
N GLU A 64 7.93 19.08 4.49
CA GLU A 64 8.81 20.01 3.76
C GLU A 64 9.52 20.99 4.72
N GLY A 65 8.82 21.52 5.73
CA GLY A 65 9.41 22.40 6.73
C GLY A 65 10.45 21.75 7.65
N LYS A 66 10.27 20.47 8.03
CA LYS A 66 11.24 19.71 8.83
C LYS A 66 12.45 19.21 8.00
N ASN A 67 12.22 18.82 6.74
CA ASN A 67 13.29 18.45 5.82
C ASN A 67 14.26 19.61 5.56
N ASN A 68 13.78 20.86 5.56
CA ASN A 68 14.66 22.03 5.39
C ASN A 68 15.65 22.19 6.57
N LYS A 69 15.20 22.00 7.81
CA LYS A 69 16.07 22.12 9.00
C LYS A 69 17.10 20.98 9.11
N PHE A 70 16.72 19.75 8.74
CA PHE A 70 17.64 18.61 8.65
C PHE A 70 18.69 18.83 7.54
N ASN A 71 18.26 19.28 6.36
CA ASN A 71 19.17 19.59 5.27
C ASN A 71 20.17 20.68 5.67
N GLU A 72 19.76 21.72 6.40
CA GLU A 72 20.66 22.76 6.92
C GLU A 72 21.72 22.22 7.89
N ASN A 73 21.32 21.36 8.84
CA ASN A 73 22.24 20.72 9.80
C ASN A 73 23.21 19.73 9.12
N VAL A 74 22.75 19.03 8.08
CA VAL A 74 23.59 18.15 7.25
C VAL A 74 24.55 18.96 6.39
N ILE A 75 24.13 20.11 5.85
CA ILE A 75 24.97 21.00 5.05
C ILE A 75 26.08 21.62 5.92
N THR A 76 25.79 22.01 7.16
CA THR A 76 26.81 22.54 8.09
C THR A 76 27.82 21.46 8.50
N ALA A 77 27.37 20.24 8.78
CA ALA A 77 28.26 19.10 9.02
C ALA A 77 29.12 18.76 7.78
N ARG A 78 28.54 18.83 6.57
CA ARG A 78 29.24 18.61 5.30
C ARG A 78 30.29 19.68 5.02
N LYS A 79 30.00 20.96 5.31
CA LYS A 79 30.97 22.05 5.22
C LYS A 79 32.17 21.81 6.14
N GLY A 80 31.93 21.38 7.38
CA GLY A 80 32.99 21.03 8.34
C GLY A 80 33.88 19.87 7.85
N HIS A 81 33.28 18.81 7.29
CA HIS A 81 34.04 17.68 6.73
C HIS A 81 34.83 18.04 5.46
N ILE A 82 34.28 18.89 4.59
CA ILE A 82 34.96 19.39 3.39
C ILE A 82 36.15 20.29 3.76
N LEU A 83 35.98 21.20 4.72
CA LEU A 83 37.07 22.04 5.24
C LEU A 83 38.18 21.19 5.86
N LEU A 84 37.83 20.14 6.60
CA LEU A 84 38.81 19.22 7.20
C LEU A 84 39.58 18.43 6.13
N THR A 85 38.89 17.93 5.09
CA THR A 85 39.55 17.19 4.00
C THR A 85 40.44 18.08 3.15
N ILE A 86 40.01 19.31 2.85
CA ILE A 86 40.84 20.31 2.17
C ILE A 86 42.07 20.65 3.01
N SER A 87 41.91 20.85 4.32
CA SER A 87 43.03 21.11 5.25
C SER A 87 44.03 19.96 5.30
N ILE A 88 43.55 18.71 5.32
CA ILE A 88 44.42 17.51 5.24
C ILE A 88 45.17 17.47 3.90
N CYS A 89 44.49 17.75 2.77
CA CYS A 89 45.14 17.75 1.45
C CYS A 89 46.22 18.84 1.32
N ILE A 90 45.94 20.05 1.80
CA ILE A 90 46.90 21.16 1.82
C ILE A 90 48.12 20.79 2.69
N SER A 91 47.89 20.18 3.84
CA SER A 91 48.95 19.81 4.77
C SER A 91 49.81 18.65 4.26
N LEU A 92 49.23 17.70 3.52
CA LEU A 92 49.95 16.64 2.80
C LEU A 92 50.81 17.21 1.67
N PHE A 93 50.29 18.19 0.92
CA PHE A 93 51.03 18.87 -0.15
C PHE A 93 52.23 19.65 0.41
N LEU A 94 52.03 20.39 1.50
CA LEU A 94 53.10 21.10 2.23
C LEU A 94 54.12 20.15 2.87
N GLY A 95 53.70 18.93 3.20
CA GLY A 95 54.57 17.87 3.72
C GLY A 95 55.68 17.45 2.74
N PHE A 96 55.48 17.61 1.44
CA PHE A 96 56.55 17.40 0.44
C PHE A 96 57.64 18.47 0.48
N VAL A 97 57.30 19.68 0.95
CA VAL A 97 58.24 20.80 1.07
C VAL A 97 58.95 20.78 2.41
N ASN A 98 58.26 20.41 3.49
CA ASN A 98 58.86 20.24 4.80
C ASN A 98 58.12 19.14 5.61
N PRO A 99 58.82 18.08 6.06
CA PRO A 99 58.21 16.94 6.75
C PRO A 99 57.54 17.30 8.08
N ILE A 100 57.86 18.44 8.68
CA ILE A 100 57.19 18.93 9.91
C ILE A 100 55.68 19.11 9.69
N PHE A 101 55.22 19.45 8.47
CA PHE A 101 53.80 19.59 8.17
C PHE A 101 53.02 18.27 8.20
N LEU A 102 53.69 17.12 8.04
CA LEU A 102 53.04 15.81 8.17
C LEU A 102 52.62 15.53 9.62
N ILE A 103 53.34 16.06 10.61
CA ILE A 103 53.01 15.89 12.04
C ILE A 103 51.64 16.52 12.35
N PHE A 104 51.36 17.69 11.77
CA PHE A 104 50.07 18.38 11.93
C PHE A 104 48.90 17.63 11.29
N THR A 105 49.13 16.73 10.32
CA THR A 105 48.07 15.87 9.76
C THR A 105 47.79 14.64 10.62
N ILE A 106 48.83 14.08 11.23
CA ILE A 106 48.72 12.84 12.00
C ILE A 106 47.98 13.10 13.30
N ILE A 107 48.22 14.22 13.98
CA ILE A 107 47.60 14.54 15.28
C ILE A 107 46.06 14.55 15.25
N PRO A 108 45.36 15.24 14.33
CA PRO A 108 43.90 15.24 14.27
C PRO A 108 43.31 13.89 13.83
N ILE A 109 44.01 13.15 12.96
CA ILE A 109 43.62 11.78 12.58
C ILE A 109 43.74 10.85 13.78
N LEU A 110 44.86 10.91 14.50
CA LEU A 110 45.11 10.12 15.70
C LEU A 110 44.09 10.48 16.80
N TYR A 111 43.78 11.77 16.97
CA TYR A 111 42.74 12.25 17.87
C TYR A 111 41.36 11.67 17.54
N MET A 112 41.01 11.54 16.25
CA MET A 112 39.75 10.90 15.82
C MET A 112 39.66 9.43 16.26
N PHE A 113 40.77 8.69 16.29
CA PHE A 113 40.78 7.26 16.66
C PHE A 113 40.98 7.00 18.16
N ILE A 114 41.73 7.87 18.84
CA ILE A 114 42.04 7.72 20.27
C ILE A 114 40.90 8.26 21.15
N SER A 115 40.35 9.43 20.80
CA SER A 115 39.33 10.08 21.63
C SER A 115 37.97 9.40 21.51
N LYS A 116 37.31 9.15 22.65
CA LYS A 116 35.91 8.66 22.69
C LYS A 116 34.98 9.57 21.87
N ARG A 117 35.14 10.90 21.98
CA ARG A 117 34.37 11.88 21.19
C ARG A 117 34.71 11.83 19.70
N GLY A 118 35.99 11.61 19.35
CA GLY A 118 36.43 11.45 17.96
C GLY A 118 35.79 10.25 17.28
N ARG A 119 35.84 9.08 17.94
CA ARG A 119 35.22 7.85 17.45
C ARG A 119 33.70 7.96 17.32
N GLN A 120 33.04 8.59 18.29
CA GLN A 120 31.60 8.83 18.24
C GLN A 120 31.21 9.66 17.01
N ARG A 121 31.90 10.78 16.75
CA ARG A 121 31.65 11.62 15.57
C ARG A 121 31.87 10.86 14.25
N MET A 122 32.90 10.01 14.21
CA MET A 122 33.15 9.15 13.04
C MET A 122 31.98 8.19 12.78
N TYR A 123 31.46 7.54 13.82
CA TYR A 123 30.30 6.64 13.68
C TYR A 123 29.00 7.37 13.33
N ILE A 124 28.79 8.58 13.85
CA ILE A 124 27.66 9.42 13.47
C ILE A 124 27.75 9.82 11.99
N SER A 125 28.91 10.29 11.54
CA SER A 125 29.15 10.66 10.14
C SER A 125 28.94 9.45 9.19
N ALA A 126 29.44 8.28 9.58
CA ALA A 126 29.21 7.03 8.83
C ALA A 126 27.72 6.63 8.81
N SER A 127 26.98 6.84 9.90
CA SER A 127 25.53 6.58 9.97
C SER A 127 24.77 7.49 8.99
N VAL A 128 25.04 8.79 9.04
CA VAL A 128 24.42 9.80 8.15
C VAL A 128 24.70 9.50 6.68
N HIS A 129 25.94 9.18 6.33
CA HIS A 129 26.30 8.84 4.94
C HIS A 129 25.56 7.59 4.44
N ASN A 130 25.45 6.54 5.26
CA ASN A 130 24.71 5.33 4.88
C ASN A 130 23.20 5.56 4.79
N LEU A 131 22.66 6.45 5.62
CA LEU A 131 21.25 6.87 5.57
C LEU A 131 20.94 7.57 4.24
N GLN A 132 21.81 8.49 3.81
CA GLN A 132 21.70 9.17 2.51
C GLN A 132 21.81 8.21 1.33
N ALA A 133 22.67 7.19 1.45
CA ALA A 133 22.81 6.14 0.45
C ALA A 133 21.69 5.08 0.50
N LEU A 134 20.65 5.29 1.31
CA LEU A 134 19.50 4.37 1.51
C LEU A 134 19.89 2.97 2.02
N LYS A 135 21.05 2.83 2.69
CA LYS A 135 21.55 1.58 3.28
C LYS A 135 21.20 1.51 4.76
N MET A 136 19.92 1.29 5.04
CA MET A 136 19.34 1.39 6.40
C MET A 136 20.03 0.50 7.44
N ASP A 137 20.30 -0.78 7.12
CA ASP A 137 20.93 -1.72 8.05
C ASP A 137 22.34 -1.26 8.47
N LYS A 138 23.07 -0.62 7.53
CA LYS A 138 24.40 -0.08 7.80
C LYS A 138 24.32 1.20 8.63
N ALA A 139 23.36 2.07 8.34
CA ALA A 139 23.12 3.28 9.13
C ALA A 139 22.81 2.94 10.59
N GLU A 140 21.84 2.04 10.84
CA GLU A 140 21.51 1.56 12.20
C GLU A 140 22.71 0.94 12.91
N LYS A 141 23.51 0.13 12.21
CA LYS A 141 24.73 -0.48 12.75
C LYS A 141 25.73 0.56 13.25
N TYR A 142 25.96 1.64 12.48
CA TYR A 142 26.89 2.70 12.87
C TYR A 142 26.32 3.60 13.96
N LEU A 143 25.03 3.90 13.94
CA LEU A 143 24.35 4.63 15.02
C LEU A 143 24.46 3.88 16.36
N LYS A 144 24.22 2.57 16.35
CA LYS A 144 24.37 1.71 17.54
C LYS A 144 25.80 1.71 18.07
N LYS A 145 26.80 1.80 17.20
CA LYS A 145 28.21 1.95 17.58
C LYS A 145 28.50 3.32 18.20
N ALA A 146 27.90 4.39 17.68
CA ALA A 146 28.03 5.73 18.26
C ALA A 146 27.41 5.79 19.67
N LYS A 147 26.20 5.24 19.83
CA LYS A 147 25.44 5.19 21.09
C LYS A 147 26.21 4.51 22.22
N ARG A 148 26.85 3.37 21.92
CA ARG A 148 27.66 2.62 22.90
C ARG A 148 28.86 3.39 23.45
N ILE A 149 29.27 4.50 22.82
CA ILE A 149 30.48 5.24 23.19
C ILE A 149 30.15 6.45 24.06
N LEU A 150 29.10 7.19 23.72
CA LEU A 150 28.62 8.35 24.46
C LEU A 150 27.18 8.63 24.01
N ASP A 151 26.26 8.86 24.96
CA ASP A 151 24.88 9.23 24.67
C ASP A 151 24.75 10.76 24.68
N ASN A 152 24.34 11.34 23.55
CA ASN A 152 24.22 12.78 23.36
C ASN A 152 22.96 13.08 22.54
N GLU A 153 22.44 14.30 22.66
CA GLU A 153 21.23 14.81 21.98
C GLU A 153 21.20 14.53 20.46
N LEU A 154 22.36 14.62 19.78
CA LEU A 154 22.49 14.34 18.35
C LEU A 154 22.18 12.87 17.97
N ILE A 155 22.40 11.92 18.89
CA ILE A 155 22.07 10.50 18.68
C ILE A 155 20.56 10.29 18.77
N PHE A 156 19.89 11.00 19.68
CA PHE A 156 18.44 10.94 19.84
C PHE A 156 17.72 11.49 18.60
N GLU A 157 18.16 12.64 18.07
CA GLU A 157 17.62 13.20 16.82
C GLU A 157 17.79 12.24 15.63
N LEU A 158 18.97 11.62 15.49
CA LEU A 158 19.23 10.65 14.42
C LEU A 158 18.42 9.35 14.56
N GLU A 159 18.17 8.90 15.79
CA GLU A 159 17.27 7.77 16.06
C GLU A 159 15.82 8.10 15.70
N GLU A 160 15.35 9.29 16.04
CA GLU A 160 14.01 9.76 15.68
C GLU A 160 13.83 9.81 14.16
N ASP A 161 14.81 10.33 13.44
CA ASP A 161 14.80 10.42 11.98
C ASP A 161 14.78 9.04 11.30
N ILE A 162 15.63 8.11 11.76
CA ILE A 162 15.66 6.74 11.22
C ILE A 162 14.32 6.03 11.48
N ASN A 163 13.74 6.20 12.67
CA ASN A 163 12.44 5.63 13.00
C ASN A 163 11.30 6.26 12.17
N ASN A 164 11.32 7.57 11.96
CA ASN A 164 10.36 8.27 11.11
C ASN A 164 10.40 7.79 9.66
N ILE A 165 11.60 7.59 9.09
CA ILE A 165 11.79 7.05 7.74
C ILE A 165 11.28 5.60 7.64
N LYS A 166 11.58 4.76 8.63
CA LYS A 166 11.12 3.37 8.70
C LYS A 166 9.59 3.28 8.78
N ASN A 167 8.98 4.10 9.61
CA ASN A 167 7.53 4.21 9.72
C ASN A 167 6.89 4.70 8.41
N LYS A 168 7.51 5.68 7.74
CA LYS A 168 7.04 6.18 6.43
C LYS A 168 7.10 5.09 5.34
N ASN A 169 8.16 4.30 5.30
CA ASN A 169 8.31 3.21 4.34
C ASN A 169 7.36 2.03 4.63
N SER A 170 7.17 1.68 5.91
CA SER A 170 6.18 0.70 6.35
C SER A 170 4.75 1.12 5.97
N ASN A 171 4.41 2.39 6.19
CA ASN A 171 3.11 2.95 5.81
C ASN A 171 2.91 3.00 4.30
N ARG A 172 3.97 3.30 3.52
CA ARG A 172 3.91 3.25 2.05
C ARG A 172 3.71 1.83 1.53
N GLY A 173 4.38 0.83 2.11
CA GLY A 173 4.16 -0.58 1.80
C GLY A 173 2.72 -1.02 2.09
N LYS A 174 2.18 -0.65 3.26
CA LYS A 174 0.76 -0.88 3.60
C LYS A 174 -0.19 -0.19 2.61
N SER A 175 0.10 1.05 2.21
CA SER A 175 -0.70 1.79 1.22
C SER A 175 -0.76 1.10 -0.14
N LEU A 176 0.38 0.60 -0.63
CA LEU A 176 0.45 -0.12 -1.92
C LEU A 176 -0.31 -1.45 -1.87
N ILE A 177 -0.25 -2.17 -0.74
CA ILE A 177 -1.00 -3.41 -0.54
C ILE A 177 -2.51 -3.14 -0.55
N ILE A 178 -2.95 -2.06 0.09
CA ILE A 178 -4.37 -1.65 0.07
C ILE A 178 -4.80 -1.29 -1.35
N GLU A 179 -4.00 -0.48 -2.06
CA GLU A 179 -4.28 -0.09 -3.45
C GLU A 179 -4.37 -1.30 -4.39
N TYR A 180 -3.44 -2.26 -4.27
CA TYR A 180 -3.48 -3.49 -5.06
C TYR A 180 -4.72 -4.34 -4.74
N LYS A 181 -5.08 -4.47 -3.47
CA LYS A 181 -6.30 -5.18 -3.05
C LYS A 181 -7.56 -4.52 -3.62
N ASP A 182 -7.64 -3.19 -3.59
CA ASP A 182 -8.77 -2.44 -4.15
C ASP A 182 -8.88 -2.63 -5.67
N ILE A 183 -7.76 -2.58 -6.39
CA ILE A 183 -7.71 -2.82 -7.85
C ILE A 183 -8.16 -4.25 -8.18
N LEU A 184 -7.62 -5.24 -7.46
CA LEU A 184 -7.97 -6.66 -7.66
C LEU A 184 -9.46 -6.89 -7.40
N PHE A 185 -9.98 -6.35 -6.29
CA PHE A 185 -11.40 -6.44 -5.94
C PHE A 185 -12.30 -5.87 -7.04
N ASN A 186 -11.98 -4.67 -7.55
CA ASN A 186 -12.77 -4.05 -8.62
C ASN A 186 -12.77 -4.90 -9.91
N LYS A 187 -11.62 -5.50 -10.26
CA LYS A 187 -11.52 -6.40 -11.41
C LYS A 187 -12.38 -7.65 -11.23
N GLN A 188 -12.40 -8.22 -10.04
CA GLN A 188 -13.23 -9.39 -9.71
C GLN A 188 -14.72 -9.05 -9.80
N VAL A 189 -15.13 -7.87 -9.31
CA VAL A 189 -16.51 -7.37 -9.47
C VAL A 189 -16.89 -7.20 -10.95
N GLU A 190 -16.01 -6.61 -11.77
CA GLU A 190 -16.24 -6.48 -13.21
C GLU A 190 -16.42 -7.84 -13.90
N ARG A 191 -15.61 -8.83 -13.53
CA ARG A 191 -15.78 -10.22 -14.02
C ARG A 191 -17.14 -10.80 -13.63
N ASN A 192 -17.61 -10.57 -12.41
CA ASN A 192 -18.94 -11.03 -11.99
C ASN A 192 -20.06 -10.38 -12.84
N CYS A 193 -19.92 -9.09 -13.17
CA CYS A 193 -20.86 -8.41 -14.06
C CYS A 193 -20.84 -9.04 -15.46
N LYS A 194 -19.66 -9.25 -16.03
CA LYS A 194 -19.50 -9.87 -17.35
C LYS A 194 -19.99 -11.32 -17.39
N ALA A 195 -19.78 -12.09 -16.32
CA ALA A 195 -20.30 -13.45 -16.20
C ALA A 195 -21.83 -13.46 -16.26
N ARG A 196 -22.50 -12.52 -15.59
CA ARG A 196 -23.96 -12.37 -15.69
C ARG A 196 -24.45 -12.00 -17.08
N GLU A 197 -23.68 -11.22 -17.83
CA GLU A 197 -23.99 -10.91 -19.23
C GLU A 197 -23.93 -12.18 -20.10
N PHE A 198 -22.90 -13.02 -19.91
CA PHE A 198 -22.80 -14.31 -20.59
C PHE A 198 -23.93 -15.26 -20.20
N GLU A 199 -24.29 -15.34 -18.91
CA GLU A 199 -25.46 -16.11 -18.47
C GLU A 199 -26.75 -15.65 -19.19
N ALA A 200 -26.96 -14.33 -19.29
CA ALA A 200 -28.13 -13.77 -19.97
C ALA A 200 -28.14 -14.03 -21.48
N GLN A 201 -26.97 -14.24 -22.08
CA GLN A 201 -26.81 -14.61 -23.49
C GLN A 201 -26.90 -16.12 -23.72
N GLY A 202 -26.98 -16.93 -22.66
CA GLY A 202 -26.96 -18.40 -22.74
C GLY A 202 -25.57 -19.00 -22.86
N ASP A 203 -24.49 -18.20 -22.82
CA ASP A 203 -23.11 -18.69 -22.82
C ASP A 203 -22.68 -19.08 -21.40
N ILE A 204 -23.17 -20.22 -20.94
CA ILE A 204 -22.96 -20.69 -19.57
C ILE A 204 -21.49 -21.03 -19.30
N ASN A 205 -20.75 -21.55 -20.29
CA ASN A 205 -19.36 -21.92 -20.09
C ASN A 205 -18.48 -20.70 -19.83
N SER A 206 -18.64 -19.63 -20.63
CA SER A 206 -17.90 -18.38 -20.42
C SER A 206 -18.26 -17.72 -19.07
N ALA A 207 -19.49 -17.86 -18.61
CA ALA A 207 -19.89 -17.38 -17.28
C ALA A 207 -19.18 -18.15 -16.15
N ILE A 208 -19.15 -19.49 -16.26
CA ILE A 208 -18.46 -20.36 -15.30
C ILE A 208 -16.97 -20.00 -15.21
N ASP A 209 -16.30 -19.85 -16.35
CA ASP A 209 -14.86 -19.52 -16.39
C ASP A 209 -14.53 -18.23 -15.62
N LEU A 210 -15.37 -17.20 -15.75
CA LEU A 210 -15.19 -15.93 -15.05
C LEU A 210 -15.46 -16.04 -13.55
N TYR A 211 -16.47 -16.80 -13.13
CA TYR A 211 -16.72 -17.03 -11.71
C TYR A 211 -15.63 -17.89 -11.06
N GLU A 212 -15.18 -18.95 -11.73
CA GLU A 212 -14.08 -19.81 -11.27
C GLU A 212 -12.78 -19.04 -11.13
N LEU A 213 -12.50 -18.11 -12.06
CA LEU A 213 -11.32 -17.25 -11.95
C LEU A 213 -11.37 -16.38 -10.69
N ASN A 214 -12.54 -15.88 -10.29
CA ASN A 214 -12.70 -15.13 -9.05
C ASN A 214 -12.50 -16.00 -7.81
N ILE A 215 -12.99 -17.24 -7.81
CA ILE A 215 -12.77 -18.19 -6.72
C ILE A 215 -11.28 -18.55 -6.60
N LYS A 216 -10.62 -18.81 -7.73
CA LYS A 216 -9.17 -19.10 -7.78
C LYS A 216 -8.33 -17.96 -7.21
N GLU A 217 -8.74 -16.71 -7.43
CA GLU A 217 -8.10 -15.51 -6.87
C GLU A 217 -8.56 -15.17 -5.44
N GLY A 218 -9.39 -16.01 -4.81
CA GLY A 218 -9.79 -15.86 -3.41
C GLY A 218 -10.79 -14.72 -3.14
N PHE A 219 -11.69 -14.46 -4.09
CA PHE A 219 -12.72 -13.42 -3.93
C PHE A 219 -13.58 -13.68 -2.67
N THR A 220 -13.86 -12.62 -1.92
CA THR A 220 -14.44 -12.70 -0.58
C THR A 220 -15.92 -12.32 -0.51
N GLU A 221 -16.57 -12.07 -1.65
CA GLU A 221 -18.02 -11.86 -1.70
C GLU A 221 -18.72 -13.12 -2.20
N ILE A 222 -19.98 -13.26 -1.80
CA ILE A 222 -20.76 -14.49 -1.93
C ILE A 222 -21.18 -14.83 -3.38
N VAL A 223 -21.32 -13.79 -4.21
CA VAL A 223 -21.95 -13.88 -5.55
C VAL A 223 -21.42 -15.00 -6.44
N PRO A 224 -20.11 -15.12 -6.75
CA PRO A 224 -19.63 -16.17 -7.65
C PRO A 224 -19.85 -17.58 -7.10
N TYR A 225 -19.80 -17.76 -5.77
CA TYR A 225 -20.01 -19.06 -5.14
C TYR A 225 -21.46 -19.51 -5.30
N GLU A 226 -22.43 -18.65 -5.00
CA GLU A 226 -23.86 -18.95 -5.20
C GLU A 226 -24.18 -19.24 -6.67
N ARG A 227 -23.66 -18.41 -7.59
CA ARG A 227 -23.90 -18.61 -9.03
C ARG A 227 -23.33 -19.94 -9.51
N LEU A 228 -22.08 -20.26 -9.15
CA LEU A 228 -21.48 -21.54 -9.56
C LEU A 228 -22.23 -22.74 -8.98
N MET A 229 -22.73 -22.65 -7.75
CA MET A 229 -23.55 -23.71 -7.17
C MET A 229 -24.81 -23.97 -8.00
N GLU A 230 -25.55 -22.91 -8.35
CA GLU A 230 -26.74 -23.06 -9.20
C GLU A 230 -26.42 -23.61 -10.59
N LEU A 231 -25.30 -23.15 -11.20
CA LEU A 231 -24.90 -23.57 -12.54
C LEU A 231 -24.46 -25.04 -12.57
N TYR A 232 -23.69 -25.48 -11.57
CA TYR A 232 -23.26 -26.87 -11.47
C TYR A 232 -24.40 -27.82 -11.09
N GLU A 233 -25.34 -27.39 -10.23
CA GLU A 233 -26.56 -28.17 -9.92
C GLU A 233 -27.38 -28.42 -11.19
N LYS A 234 -27.61 -27.38 -12.01
CA LYS A 234 -28.34 -27.49 -13.28
C LYS A 234 -27.66 -28.39 -14.31
N GLN A 235 -26.32 -28.45 -14.29
CA GLN A 235 -25.54 -29.34 -15.15
C GLN A 235 -25.34 -30.74 -14.55
N GLN A 236 -25.89 -31.00 -13.35
CA GLN A 236 -25.68 -32.24 -12.60
C GLN A 236 -24.20 -32.55 -12.32
N LYS A 237 -23.35 -31.51 -12.28
CA LYS A 237 -21.92 -31.61 -11.96
C LYS A 237 -21.71 -31.52 -10.46
N TYR A 238 -22.22 -32.50 -9.73
CA TYR A 238 -22.24 -32.47 -8.25
C TYR A 238 -20.84 -32.40 -7.62
N ASP A 239 -19.83 -33.00 -8.25
CA ASP A 239 -18.45 -32.93 -7.75
C ASP A 239 -17.88 -31.51 -7.81
N ASP A 240 -18.16 -30.77 -8.89
CA ASP A 240 -17.76 -29.38 -9.03
C ASP A 240 -18.50 -28.51 -8.01
N GLU A 241 -19.80 -28.76 -7.80
CA GLU A 241 -20.59 -28.05 -6.81
C GLU A 241 -20.07 -28.26 -5.38
N ILE A 242 -19.77 -29.52 -5.00
CA ILE A 242 -19.18 -29.85 -3.70
C ILE A 242 -17.83 -29.14 -3.53
N ARG A 243 -16.99 -29.08 -4.58
CA ARG A 243 -15.72 -28.33 -4.56
C ARG A 243 -15.97 -26.86 -4.23
N ILE A 244 -16.91 -26.22 -4.90
CA ILE A 244 -17.21 -24.80 -4.68
C ILE A 244 -17.76 -24.54 -3.27
N ILE A 245 -18.62 -25.41 -2.75
CA ILE A 245 -19.15 -25.26 -1.38
C ILE A 245 -18.04 -25.43 -0.33
N ASN A 246 -17.17 -26.41 -0.50
CA ASN A 246 -16.03 -26.55 0.41
C ASN A 246 -15.12 -25.32 0.35
N LYS A 247 -14.90 -24.77 -0.86
CA LYS A 247 -14.07 -23.57 -1.03
C LYS A 247 -14.71 -22.32 -0.42
N SER A 248 -16.03 -22.16 -0.54
CA SER A 248 -16.73 -21.04 0.09
C SER A 248 -16.63 -21.10 1.61
N ILE A 249 -16.81 -22.28 2.21
CA ILE A 249 -16.64 -22.49 3.65
C ILE A 249 -15.23 -22.14 4.09
N GLU A 250 -14.20 -22.58 3.35
CA GLU A 250 -12.80 -22.28 3.64
C GLU A 250 -12.53 -20.76 3.64
N VAL A 251 -12.94 -20.06 2.59
CA VAL A 251 -12.72 -18.62 2.42
C VAL A 251 -13.49 -17.82 3.48
N PHE A 252 -14.78 -18.13 3.67
CA PHE A 252 -15.64 -17.36 4.55
C PHE A 252 -15.45 -17.65 6.03
N LYS A 253 -15.00 -18.85 6.42
CA LYS A 253 -14.62 -19.12 7.81
C LYS A 253 -13.56 -18.14 8.33
N ASN A 254 -12.64 -17.72 7.46
CA ASN A 254 -11.61 -16.73 7.81
C ASN A 254 -12.15 -15.29 7.78
N VAL A 255 -12.96 -14.96 6.78
CA VAL A 255 -13.45 -13.58 6.56
C VAL A 255 -14.60 -13.20 7.51
N TRP A 256 -15.40 -14.18 7.94
CA TRP A 256 -16.63 -13.97 8.73
C TRP A 256 -16.54 -14.53 10.16
N LYS A 257 -15.34 -14.90 10.62
CA LYS A 257 -15.12 -15.55 11.93
C LYS A 257 -15.89 -14.89 13.09
N ASP A 258 -15.96 -13.57 13.11
CA ASP A 258 -16.58 -12.79 14.18
C ASP A 258 -17.87 -12.07 13.75
N LYS A 259 -18.43 -12.41 12.57
CA LYS A 259 -19.60 -11.76 11.98
C LYS A 259 -20.88 -12.56 12.29
N ILE A 260 -21.58 -12.15 13.35
CA ILE A 260 -22.84 -12.79 13.78
C ILE A 260 -23.91 -12.74 12.67
N ASP A 261 -23.96 -11.65 11.91
CA ASP A 261 -24.86 -11.46 10.78
C ASP A 261 -24.60 -12.42 9.62
N LYS A 262 -23.43 -13.08 9.59
CA LYS A 262 -23.01 -14.03 8.55
C LYS A 262 -23.17 -15.50 8.94
N LYS A 263 -23.72 -15.77 10.12
CA LYS A 263 -23.97 -17.13 10.59
C LYS A 263 -24.96 -17.88 9.68
N SER A 264 -26.02 -17.20 9.25
CA SER A 264 -27.06 -17.79 8.40
C SER A 264 -26.53 -18.18 7.02
N GLU A 265 -25.67 -17.35 6.40
CA GLU A 265 -25.04 -17.69 5.12
C GLU A 265 -24.04 -18.86 5.25
N MET A 266 -23.33 -18.98 6.38
CA MET A 266 -22.48 -20.16 6.64
C MET A 266 -23.32 -21.44 6.80
N GLU A 267 -24.44 -21.36 7.52
CA GLU A 267 -25.39 -22.47 7.68
C GLU A 267 -25.98 -22.90 6.31
N MET A 268 -26.29 -21.93 5.44
CA MET A 268 -26.75 -22.20 4.07
C MET A 268 -25.75 -23.09 3.30
N PHE A 269 -24.45 -22.78 3.36
CA PHE A 269 -23.43 -23.60 2.68
C PHE A 269 -23.34 -25.01 3.24
N THR A 270 -23.39 -25.17 4.56
CA THR A 270 -23.35 -26.50 5.18
C THR A 270 -24.58 -27.34 4.84
N SER A 271 -25.77 -26.74 4.90
CA SER A 271 -27.01 -27.45 4.54
C SER A 271 -27.06 -27.82 3.06
N ARG A 272 -26.54 -26.95 2.18
CA ARG A 272 -26.43 -27.26 0.75
C ARG A 272 -25.45 -28.40 0.49
N LEU A 273 -24.31 -28.44 1.20
CA LEU A 273 -23.33 -29.51 1.10
C LEU A 273 -23.93 -30.88 1.44
N GLU A 274 -24.68 -30.96 2.54
CA GLU A 274 -25.37 -32.18 2.97
C GLU A 274 -26.38 -32.65 1.91
N LYS A 275 -27.21 -31.72 1.39
CA LYS A 275 -28.18 -32.02 0.34
C LYS A 275 -27.53 -32.63 -0.89
N ILE A 276 -26.43 -32.04 -1.38
CA ILE A 276 -25.78 -32.50 -2.61
C ILE A 276 -25.07 -33.83 -2.44
N LYS A 277 -24.48 -34.09 -1.27
CA LYS A 277 -23.89 -35.41 -0.97
C LYS A 277 -24.94 -36.50 -1.06
N VAL A 278 -26.12 -36.29 -0.47
CA VAL A 278 -27.25 -37.23 -0.56
C VAL A 278 -27.75 -37.39 -1.99
N LEU A 279 -27.84 -36.30 -2.77
CA LEU A 279 -28.25 -36.38 -4.18
C LEU A 279 -27.25 -37.18 -5.02
N LYS A 280 -25.94 -36.96 -4.79
CA LYS A 280 -24.88 -37.71 -5.45
C LYS A 280 -24.97 -39.20 -5.12
N GLU A 281 -25.16 -39.56 -3.85
CA GLU A 281 -25.30 -40.95 -3.40
C GLU A 281 -26.54 -41.66 -3.98
N LYS A 282 -27.60 -40.93 -4.33
CA LYS A 282 -28.80 -41.52 -4.96
C LYS A 282 -28.65 -41.80 -6.45
N LEU A 283 -27.63 -41.23 -7.09
CA LEU A 283 -27.40 -41.33 -8.54
C LEU A 283 -26.32 -42.34 -8.91
N TYR A 284 -25.60 -42.89 -7.92
CA TYR A 284 -24.61 -43.96 -8.04
C TYR A 284 -25.07 -45.19 -7.27
#